data_AF-A0A7S4MMR4-F1
#
_entry.id   AF-A0A7S4MMR4-F1
#
_cell.length_a   1.000
_cell.length_b   1.000
_cell.length_c   1.000
_cell.angle_alpha   90.00
_cell.angle_beta   90.00
_cell.angle_gamma   90.00
#
_symmetry.space_group_name_H-M   'P 1'
#
loop_
_entity.id
_entity.type
_entity.pdbx_description
1 polymer ?
#
loop_
_entity_poly.entity_id
_entity_poly.type
_entity_poly.pdbx_seq_one_letter_code
_entity_poly.pdbx_strand_id
1 'polypeptide(L)'
;KKVDSRVRTLIENGVKTNQRSFFIMIGDRGRDQVVNLHYILSKSIVKARPTVLWCYKKDLGFSSHKQRKIKKIKRKKAIGAVNEEDPFELFITSTDIRYCYYKDTHKILGNTYGMLVLQDFEALTPNLLARTIETIEGGGVVVLLLKTMTSLRKL
;
A
#
# COMPACT_ATOMS: atom_id res chain seq x y z
N LYS A 1 -18.45 -1.04 -8.78
CA LYS A 1 -18.19 -1.97 -9.92
C LYS A 1 -17.43 -3.18 -9.40
N LYS A 2 -17.74 -4.38 -9.89
CA LYS A 2 -17.05 -5.62 -9.49
C LYS A 2 -15.60 -5.57 -9.96
N VAL A 3 -14.65 -5.84 -9.06
CA VAL A 3 -13.23 -6.01 -9.43
C VAL A 3 -13.10 -7.30 -10.24
N ASP A 4 -12.27 -7.26 -11.27
CA ASP A 4 -11.97 -8.43 -12.10
C ASP A 4 -11.45 -9.59 -11.24
N SER A 5 -11.97 -10.80 -11.46
CA SER A 5 -11.62 -11.97 -10.66
C SER A 5 -10.14 -12.33 -10.74
N ARG A 6 -9.46 -11.98 -11.85
CA ARG A 6 -8.02 -12.25 -12.03
C ARG A 6 -7.15 -11.63 -10.95
N VAL A 7 -7.52 -10.45 -10.43
CA VAL A 7 -6.78 -9.79 -9.33
C VAL A 7 -6.83 -10.64 -8.06
N ARG A 8 -8.02 -11.12 -7.71
CA ARG A 8 -8.21 -11.99 -6.53
C ARG A 8 -7.48 -13.32 -6.73
N THR A 9 -7.68 -13.98 -7.88
CA THR A 9 -7.05 -15.27 -8.18
C THR A 9 -5.53 -15.18 -8.13
N LEU A 10 -4.94 -14.09 -8.65
CA LEU A 10 -3.48 -13.88 -8.59
C LEU A 10 -2.97 -13.81 -7.15
N ILE A 11 -3.64 -13.02 -6.29
CA ILE A 11 -3.25 -12.89 -4.88
C ILE A 11 -3.41 -14.22 -4.14
N GLU A 12 -4.55 -14.89 -4.32
CA GLU A 12 -4.80 -16.19 -3.67
C GLU A 12 -3.78 -17.24 -4.10
N ASN A 13 -3.42 -17.28 -5.38
CA ASN A 13 -2.39 -18.18 -5.88
C ASN A 13 -1.02 -17.82 -5.32
N GLY A 14 -0.63 -16.54 -5.30
CA GLY A 14 0.64 -16.09 -4.71
C GLY A 14 0.76 -16.46 -3.24
N VAL A 15 -0.31 -16.32 -2.46
CA VAL A 15 -0.34 -16.76 -1.05
C VAL A 15 -0.18 -18.28 -0.95
N LYS A 16 -0.88 -19.07 -1.78
CA LYS A 16 -0.79 -20.53 -1.77
C LYS A 16 0.59 -21.06 -2.20
N THR A 17 1.21 -20.46 -3.20
CA THR A 17 2.52 -20.87 -3.73
C THR A 17 3.68 -20.19 -3.01
N ASN A 18 3.42 -19.35 -2.00
CA ASN A 18 4.40 -18.54 -1.30
C ASN A 18 5.22 -17.64 -2.24
N GLN A 19 4.59 -17.14 -3.31
CA GLN A 19 5.20 -16.26 -4.31
C GLN A 19 4.68 -14.83 -4.18
N ARG A 20 5.57 -13.86 -4.38
CA ARG A 20 5.24 -12.44 -4.36
C ARG A 20 4.44 -12.06 -5.61
N SER A 21 3.34 -11.36 -5.44
CA SER A 21 2.56 -10.80 -6.56
C SER A 21 2.95 -9.34 -6.81
N PHE A 22 3.02 -8.93 -8.08
CA PHE A 22 3.38 -7.57 -8.46
C PHE A 22 2.25 -6.90 -9.23
N PHE A 23 1.82 -5.72 -8.77
CA PHE A 23 0.78 -4.92 -9.40
C PHE A 23 1.29 -3.53 -9.77
N ILE A 24 0.94 -3.07 -10.97
CA ILE A 24 1.15 -1.70 -11.40
C ILE A 24 -0.22 -1.03 -11.47
N MET A 25 -0.41 0.02 -10.68
CA MET A 25 -1.64 0.80 -10.68
C MET A 25 -1.41 2.16 -11.31
N ILE A 26 -2.22 2.46 -12.32
CA ILE A 26 -2.07 3.67 -13.12
C ILE A 26 -3.29 4.56 -12.89
N GLY A 27 -3.03 5.81 -12.47
CA GLY A 27 -4.04 6.85 -12.30
C GLY A 27 -3.90 7.63 -11.00
N ASP A 28 -4.48 8.82 -10.97
CA ASP A 28 -4.36 9.77 -9.86
C ASP A 28 -4.95 9.26 -8.53
N ARG A 29 -5.95 8.36 -8.62
CA ARG A 29 -6.61 7.71 -7.48
C ARG A 29 -6.09 6.30 -7.18
N GLY A 30 -4.86 5.98 -7.59
CA GLY A 30 -4.24 4.69 -7.30
C GLY A 30 -4.18 4.38 -5.80
N ARG A 31 -4.01 5.40 -4.95
CA ARG A 31 -3.95 5.24 -3.48
C ARG A 31 -5.20 4.59 -2.90
N ASP A 32 -6.38 4.94 -3.39
CA ASP A 32 -7.66 4.40 -2.92
C ASP A 32 -7.78 2.91 -3.27
N GLN A 33 -7.18 2.49 -4.38
CA GLN A 33 -7.19 1.09 -4.82
C GLN A 33 -6.22 0.21 -4.05
N VAL A 34 -5.19 0.78 -3.42
CA VAL A 34 -4.29 0.03 -2.50
C VAL A 34 -5.09 -0.62 -1.39
N VAL A 35 -6.12 0.06 -0.89
CA VAL A 35 -7.02 -0.43 0.17
C VAL A 35 -7.72 -1.72 -0.26
N ASN A 36 -8.20 -1.77 -1.50
CA ASN A 36 -8.88 -2.94 -2.05
C ASN A 36 -7.93 -4.13 -2.18
N LEU A 37 -6.68 -3.90 -2.65
CA LEU A 37 -5.67 -4.95 -2.72
C LEU A 37 -5.29 -5.48 -1.34
N HIS A 38 -5.08 -4.58 -0.37
CA HIS A 38 -4.78 -4.95 1.02
C HIS A 38 -5.93 -5.74 1.65
N TYR A 39 -7.17 -5.36 1.38
CA TYR A 39 -8.35 -6.08 1.85
C TYR A 39 -8.43 -7.50 1.28
N ILE A 40 -8.17 -7.67 -0.03
CA ILE A 40 -8.13 -8.99 -0.66
C ILE A 40 -7.00 -9.83 -0.03
N LEU A 41 -5.78 -9.28 0.08
CA LEU A 41 -4.65 -9.96 0.70
C LEU A 41 -4.94 -10.39 2.13
N SER A 42 -5.52 -9.50 2.94
CA SER A 42 -5.90 -9.77 4.33
C SER A 42 -6.95 -10.89 4.45
N LYS A 43 -7.77 -11.09 3.43
CA LYS A 43 -8.75 -12.19 3.37
C LYS A 43 -8.17 -13.49 2.85
N SER A 44 -7.15 -13.43 1.99
CA SER A 44 -6.51 -14.61 1.40
C SER A 44 -5.51 -15.27 2.35
N ILE A 45 -4.97 -14.51 3.31
CA ILE A 45 -4.00 -14.99 4.29
C ILE A 45 -4.73 -15.52 5.54
N VAL A 46 -4.30 -16.69 6.05
CA VAL A 46 -4.85 -17.32 7.28
C VAL A 46 -4.20 -16.77 8.57
N LYS A 47 -3.05 -16.09 8.45
CA LYS A 47 -2.30 -15.49 9.57
C LYS A 47 -2.79 -14.07 9.90
N ALA A 48 -2.08 -13.39 10.81
CA ALA A 48 -2.34 -12.00 11.16
C ALA A 48 -2.38 -11.06 9.94
N ARG A 49 -3.13 -9.95 10.09
CA ARG A 49 -3.27 -8.92 9.06
C ARG A 49 -1.89 -8.43 8.57
N PRO A 50 -1.62 -8.42 7.26
CA PRO A 50 -0.31 -8.08 6.72
C PRO A 50 0.06 -6.62 7.01
N THR A 51 1.29 -6.41 7.48
CA THR A 51 1.91 -5.09 7.66
C THR A 51 2.25 -4.48 6.30
N VAL A 52 2.22 -3.15 6.23
CA VAL A 52 2.42 -2.41 4.98
C VAL A 52 3.67 -1.54 5.08
N LEU A 53 4.55 -1.65 4.11
CA LEU A 53 5.65 -0.71 3.88
C LEU A 53 5.23 0.28 2.79
N TRP A 54 5.19 1.58 3.12
CA TRP A 54 4.86 2.64 2.17
C TRP A 54 6.06 3.53 1.91
N CYS A 55 6.62 3.42 0.70
CA CYS A 55 7.79 4.18 0.27
C CYS A 55 7.41 5.35 -0.63
N TYR A 56 8.03 6.51 -0.41
CA TYR A 56 7.73 7.74 -1.13
C TYR A 56 8.96 8.66 -1.21
N LYS A 57 8.96 9.60 -2.18
CA LYS A 57 10.08 10.53 -2.38
C LYS A 57 9.94 11.78 -1.51
N LYS A 58 8.80 12.47 -1.62
CA LYS A 58 8.59 13.80 -1.04
C LYS A 58 7.38 13.85 -0.11
N ASP A 59 6.19 13.62 -0.65
CA ASP A 59 4.93 13.76 0.10
C ASP A 59 3.98 12.58 -0.16
N LEU A 60 3.31 12.14 0.91
CA LEU A 60 2.26 11.14 0.89
C LEU A 60 0.93 11.72 0.40
N GLY A 61 0.74 13.04 0.48
CA GLY A 61 -0.52 13.71 0.16
C GLY A 61 -1.65 13.39 1.16
N PHE A 62 -1.32 12.84 2.33
CA PHE A 62 -2.20 12.63 3.47
C PHE A 62 -1.39 12.63 4.77
N SER A 63 -2.05 12.85 5.90
CA SER A 63 -1.38 12.82 7.21
C SER A 63 -1.09 11.39 7.64
N SER A 64 0.18 11.07 7.90
CA SER A 64 0.64 9.80 8.47
C SER A 64 0.45 9.70 10.00
N HIS A 65 0.18 10.82 10.67
CA HIS A 65 0.02 10.86 12.13
C HIS A 65 -1.35 10.36 12.58
N LYS A 66 -1.41 9.08 13.00
CA LYS A 66 -2.63 8.42 13.52
C LYS A 66 -3.37 9.26 14.58
N GLN A 67 -2.65 9.83 15.55
CA GLN A 67 -3.25 10.64 16.63
C GLN A 67 -3.94 11.91 16.13
N ARG A 68 -3.30 12.64 15.18
CA ARG A 68 -3.91 13.84 14.58
C ARG A 68 -5.19 13.49 13.81
N LYS A 69 -5.20 12.34 13.13
CA LYS A 69 -6.39 11.84 12.41
C LYS A 69 -7.52 11.43 13.35
N ILE A 70 -7.23 10.66 14.40
CA ILE A 70 -8.23 10.26 15.41
C ILE A 70 -8.90 11.50 16.01
N LYS A 71 -8.13 12.55 16.33
CA LYS A 71 -8.67 13.82 16.83
C LYS A 71 -9.59 14.51 15.81
N LYS A 72 -9.24 14.47 14.51
CA LYS A 72 -10.06 15.03 13.42
C LYS A 72 -11.37 14.25 13.24
N ILE A 73 -11.32 12.91 13.30
CA ILE A 73 -12.51 12.05 13.21
C ILE A 73 -13.44 12.29 14.41
N LYS A 74 -12.90 12.34 15.64
CA LYS A 74 -13.69 12.65 16.84
C LYS A 74 -14.39 14.01 16.74
N ARG A 75 -13.70 15.03 16.24
CA ARG A 75 -14.32 16.36 15.99
C ARG A 75 -15.43 16.30 14.94
N LYS A 76 -15.24 15.57 13.84
CA LYS A 76 -16.28 15.41 12.81
C LYS A 76 -17.51 14.65 13.34
N LYS A 77 -17.30 13.59 14.13
CA LYS A 77 -18.37 12.85 14.82
C LYS A 77 -19.16 13.76 15.77
N ALA A 78 -18.47 14.61 16.53
CA ALA A 78 -19.12 15.55 17.45
C ALA A 78 -20.01 16.61 16.78
N ILE A 79 -19.77 16.91 15.49
CA ILE A 79 -20.56 17.87 14.70
C ILE A 79 -21.75 17.18 13.98
N GLY A 80 -21.97 15.87 14.20
CA GLY A 80 -23.07 15.12 13.60
C GLY A 80 -22.88 14.79 12.11
N ALA A 81 -21.71 15.09 11.54
CA ALA A 81 -21.38 14.85 10.14
C ALA A 81 -20.66 13.50 9.96
N VAL A 82 -21.32 12.36 10.20
CA VAL A 82 -20.77 11.05 9.84
C VAL A 82 -21.88 10.09 9.45
N ASN A 83 -21.78 9.51 8.25
CA ASN A 83 -22.32 8.17 7.97
C ASN A 83 -21.45 7.31 7.04
N GLU A 84 -20.40 7.85 6.40
CA GLU A 84 -19.46 7.02 5.63
C GLU A 84 -18.02 7.34 6.05
N GLU A 85 -17.41 6.44 6.83
CA GLU A 85 -15.96 6.49 7.05
C GLU A 85 -15.27 6.11 5.73
N ASP A 86 -14.46 7.03 5.19
CA ASP A 86 -13.67 6.80 3.98
C ASP A 86 -12.81 5.52 4.17
N PRO A 87 -12.94 4.50 3.29
CA PRO A 87 -12.18 3.25 3.38
C PRO A 87 -10.67 3.47 3.48
N PHE A 88 -10.15 4.53 2.85
CA PHE A 88 -8.74 4.89 2.92
C PHE A 88 -8.33 5.39 4.32
N GLU A 89 -9.19 6.17 4.96
CA GLU A 89 -8.98 6.63 6.33
C GLU A 89 -9.01 5.45 7.32
N LEU A 90 -9.95 4.53 7.15
CA LEU A 90 -10.02 3.31 7.95
C LEU A 90 -8.77 2.43 7.74
N PHE A 91 -8.27 2.33 6.50
CA PHE A 91 -7.05 1.58 6.20
C PHE A 91 -5.84 2.13 6.95
N ILE A 92 -5.63 3.45 6.91
CA ILE A 92 -4.48 4.11 7.58
C ILE A 92 -4.53 3.95 9.09
N THR A 93 -5.73 3.99 9.69
CA THR A 93 -5.87 3.89 11.15
C THR A 93 -5.74 2.45 11.63
N SER A 94 -6.40 1.50 10.97
CA SER A 94 -6.49 0.09 11.37
C SER A 94 -5.27 -0.74 11.00
N THR A 95 -4.52 -0.36 9.96
CA THR A 95 -3.39 -1.13 9.48
C THR A 95 -2.10 -0.61 10.09
N ASP A 96 -1.16 -1.52 10.36
CA ASP A 96 0.20 -1.12 10.69
C ASP A 96 0.98 -0.78 9.43
N ILE A 97 1.35 0.49 9.30
CA ILE A 97 1.97 1.04 8.10
C ILE A 97 3.29 1.70 8.49
N ARG A 98 4.39 1.14 7.99
CA ARG A 98 5.72 1.74 8.06
C ARG A 98 5.88 2.71 6.88
N TYR A 99 5.88 4.00 7.18
CA TYR A 99 6.22 5.03 6.19
C TYR A 99 7.74 5.19 6.11
N CYS A 100 8.29 5.13 4.90
CA CYS A 100 9.73 5.20 4.66
C CYS A 100 10.03 6.13 3.48
N TYR A 101 10.91 7.10 3.67
CA TYR A 101 11.44 7.87 2.54
C TYR A 101 12.39 7.00 1.72
N TYR A 102 12.45 7.21 0.40
CA TYR A 102 13.40 6.45 -0.43
C TYR A 102 14.86 6.55 0.02
N LYS A 103 15.29 7.72 0.49
CA LYS A 103 16.63 7.94 1.05
C LYS A 103 16.91 7.11 2.32
N ASP A 104 15.85 6.71 3.03
CA ASP A 104 15.88 6.01 4.32
C ASP A 104 15.62 4.50 4.19
N THR A 105 15.56 3.95 2.96
CA THR A 105 15.31 2.52 2.71
C THR A 105 16.37 1.57 3.25
N HIS A 106 17.54 2.07 3.64
CA HIS A 106 18.53 1.26 4.35
C HIS A 106 18.06 0.86 5.76
N LYS A 107 17.11 1.61 6.36
CA LYS A 107 16.59 1.35 7.72
C LYS A 107 15.53 0.25 7.79
N ILE A 108 15.03 -0.22 6.65
CA ILE A 108 14.03 -1.29 6.59
C ILE A 108 14.66 -2.67 6.36
N LEU A 109 15.97 -2.74 6.08
CA LEU A 109 16.69 -4.00 5.94
C LEU A 109 16.60 -4.82 7.23
N GLY A 110 16.43 -6.12 7.10
CA GLY A 110 16.19 -7.04 8.22
C GLY A 110 14.74 -7.05 8.74
N ASN A 111 13.87 -6.16 8.26
CA ASN A 111 12.43 -6.25 8.52
C ASN A 111 11.72 -6.98 7.38
N THR A 112 10.58 -7.57 7.70
CA THR A 112 9.71 -8.24 6.72
C THR A 112 8.31 -7.64 6.77
N TYR A 113 7.72 -7.37 5.60
CA TYR A 113 6.38 -6.81 5.45
C TYR A 113 5.53 -7.67 4.53
N GLY A 114 4.20 -7.66 4.73
CA GLY A 114 3.26 -8.39 3.89
C GLY A 114 2.88 -7.65 2.60
N MET A 115 3.02 -6.32 2.57
CA MET A 115 2.68 -5.50 1.41
C MET A 115 3.64 -4.33 1.25
N LEU A 116 4.05 -4.05 0.01
CA LEU A 116 4.86 -2.89 -0.38
C LEU A 116 4.05 -1.95 -1.27
N VAL A 117 4.10 -0.66 -0.97
CA VAL A 117 3.56 0.41 -1.82
C VAL A 117 4.70 1.35 -2.20
N LEU A 118 4.99 1.42 -3.51
CA LEU A 118 5.99 2.30 -4.10
C LEU A 118 5.28 3.48 -4.79
N GLN A 119 5.42 4.68 -4.22
CA GLN A 119 4.91 5.91 -4.81
C GLN A 119 6.02 6.66 -5.58
N ASP A 120 5.68 7.48 -6.58
CA ASP A 120 6.66 8.33 -7.27
C ASP A 120 7.71 7.51 -8.04
N PHE A 121 7.26 6.72 -9.02
CA PHE A 121 8.12 5.87 -9.86
C PHE A 121 9.37 6.56 -10.41
N GLU A 122 9.29 7.85 -10.77
CA GLU A 122 10.41 8.64 -11.28
C GLU A 122 11.62 8.74 -10.34
N ALA A 123 11.44 8.40 -9.06
CA ALA A 123 12.49 8.40 -8.06
C ALA A 123 13.12 7.02 -7.80
N LEU A 124 12.57 5.97 -8.41
CA LEU A 124 13.02 4.61 -8.16
C LEU A 124 14.31 4.33 -8.93
N THR A 125 15.25 3.70 -8.22
CA THR A 125 16.47 3.14 -8.80
C THR A 125 16.44 1.62 -8.62
N PRO A 126 17.20 0.85 -9.43
CA PRO A 126 17.24 -0.61 -9.30
C PRO A 126 17.59 -1.08 -7.89
N ASN A 127 18.50 -0.37 -7.22
CA ASN A 127 18.90 -0.65 -5.84
C ASN A 127 17.78 -0.37 -4.82
N LEU A 128 16.96 0.69 -5.00
CA LEU A 128 15.78 0.91 -4.16
C LEU A 128 14.73 -0.19 -4.36
N LEU A 129 14.50 -0.60 -5.61
CA LEU A 129 13.59 -1.70 -5.94
C LEU A 129 14.04 -3.00 -5.28
N ALA A 130 15.33 -3.36 -5.44
CA ALA A 130 15.88 -4.57 -4.84
C ALA A 130 15.68 -4.60 -3.32
N ARG A 131 16.13 -3.54 -2.61
CA ARG A 131 16.02 -3.46 -1.15
C ARG A 131 14.59 -3.54 -0.65
N THR A 132 13.66 -2.86 -1.32
CA THR A 132 12.26 -2.82 -0.86
C THR A 132 11.53 -4.13 -1.16
N ILE A 133 11.73 -4.71 -2.35
CA ILE A 133 11.09 -5.98 -2.76
C ILE A 133 11.64 -7.18 -1.97
N GLU A 134 12.92 -7.15 -1.58
CA GLU A 134 13.54 -8.16 -0.72
C GLU A 134 12.87 -8.25 0.65
N THR A 135 12.45 -7.11 1.23
CA THR A 135 11.76 -7.08 2.54
C THR A 135 10.32 -7.59 2.51
N ILE A 136 9.83 -8.09 1.36
CA ILE A 136 8.47 -8.62 1.23
C ILE A 136 8.49 -10.14 1.31
N GLU A 137 7.68 -10.67 2.22
CA GLU A 137 7.53 -12.10 2.40
C GLU A 137 6.90 -12.78 1.17
N GLY A 138 7.11 -14.11 1.08
CA GLY A 138 6.37 -14.94 0.15
C GLY A 138 4.85 -14.84 0.40
N GLY A 139 4.07 -14.82 -0.67
CA GLY A 139 2.64 -14.52 -0.61
C GLY A 139 2.30 -13.04 -0.40
N GLY A 140 3.31 -12.17 -0.24
CA GLY A 140 3.12 -10.73 -0.14
C GLY A 140 2.81 -10.05 -1.48
N VAL A 141 2.40 -8.79 -1.41
CA VAL A 141 1.99 -8.00 -2.58
C VAL A 141 2.86 -6.75 -2.73
N VAL A 142 3.44 -6.58 -3.91
CA VAL A 142 4.16 -5.36 -4.30
C VAL A 142 3.28 -4.52 -5.21
N VAL A 143 3.14 -3.23 -4.90
CA VAL A 143 2.31 -2.29 -5.64
C VAL A 143 3.14 -1.09 -6.07
N LEU A 144 3.18 -0.84 -7.37
CA LEU A 144 3.80 0.35 -7.95
C LEU A 144 2.72 1.34 -8.40
N LEU A 145 2.77 2.57 -7.91
CA LEU A 145 1.84 3.64 -8.26
C LEU A 145 2.42 4.53 -9.37
N LEU A 146 1.72 4.60 -10.50
CA LEU A 146 2.00 5.50 -11.61
C LEU A 146 0.88 6.52 -11.74
N LYS A 147 1.22 7.81 -11.86
CA LYS A 147 0.20 8.86 -12.06
C LYS A 147 -0.31 8.87 -13.50
N THR A 148 0.59 8.80 -14.49
CA THR A 148 0.25 8.94 -15.91
C THR A 148 0.90 7.85 -16.76
N MET A 149 0.31 7.55 -17.92
CA MET A 149 0.88 6.62 -18.92
C MET A 149 2.20 7.12 -19.52
N THR A 150 2.46 8.43 -19.47
CA THR A 150 3.75 9.00 -19.88
C THR A 150 4.90 8.51 -19.01
N SER A 151 4.65 8.18 -17.73
CA SER A 151 5.65 7.53 -16.87
C SER A 151 5.99 6.12 -17.35
N LEU A 152 5.05 5.43 -18.03
CA LEU A 152 5.24 4.09 -18.58
C LEU A 152 5.92 4.12 -19.96
N ARG A 153 5.67 5.14 -20.79
CA ARG A 153 6.32 5.27 -22.12
C ARG A 153 7.81 5.62 -22.08
N LYS A 154 8.33 6.01 -20.90
CA LYS A 154 9.76 6.20 -20.66
C LYS A 154 10.49 4.89 -20.31
N LEU A 155 9.76 3.78 -20.23
CA LEU A 155 10.31 2.43 -20.11
C LEU A 155 10.74 1.89 -21.48
#